data_AF-A0A4S2M3Z9-F1
#
_entry.id   AF-A0A4S2M3Z9-F1
#
_cell.length_a   1.000
_cell.length_b   1.000
_cell.length_c   1.000
_cell.angle_alpha   90.00
_cell.angle_beta   90.00
_cell.angle_gamma   90.00
#
_symmetry.space_group_name_H-M   'P 1'
#
loop_
_entity.id
_entity.type
_entity.pdbx_description
1 polymer ?
#
loop_
_entity_poly.entity_id
_entity_poly.type
_entity_poly.pdbx_seq_one_letter_code
_entity_poly.pdbx_strand_id
1 'polypeptide(L)'
;MEESIYNLLPKPLEIPPKPLRYTSQFRHTVEREFKSDKYKWKTMGPAKVSVPTPDNFLKKNECQHMVHTPRSKSANADDRKNFRDCLLDERKANLPSKSNNVFQRLSGATDYVTMNKITVQKMPSKKAKRLLVDTRTGDKIDLPPSGLELVYVYKKKFGDVPDYLVQRAKAVALAKQQYNDYVREMKRREALYQVSEEEKKSLLNGLKGQWDVLYQQYQCLPVMMDTFTKINRKQWLEAALGDLEKDIEMLEGHQDIYVAH
;
A
#
# COMPACT_ATOMS: atom_id res chain seq x y z
N MET A 1 -33.93 34.88 -7.27
CA MET A 1 -33.03 35.23 -8.39
C MET A 1 -33.83 36.15 -9.28
N GLU A 2 -33.39 37.40 -9.45
CA GLU A 2 -34.05 38.34 -10.35
C GLU A 2 -33.80 37.88 -11.79
N GLU A 3 -34.89 37.67 -12.54
CA GLU A 3 -34.83 37.26 -13.94
C GLU A 3 -34.35 38.46 -14.78
N SER A 4 -33.28 38.26 -15.55
CA SER A 4 -32.68 39.30 -16.38
C SER A 4 -32.47 38.80 -17.80
N ILE A 5 -32.93 39.58 -18.79
CA ILE A 5 -32.83 39.27 -20.23
C ILE A 5 -31.35 39.06 -20.65
N TYR A 6 -30.41 39.69 -19.94
CA TYR A 6 -28.97 39.54 -20.19
C TYR A 6 -28.39 38.19 -19.74
N ASN A 7 -29.13 37.41 -18.95
CA ASN A 7 -28.73 36.07 -18.47
C ASN A 7 -29.40 34.93 -19.25
N LEU A 8 -30.13 35.21 -20.34
CA LEU A 8 -30.83 34.21 -21.15
C LEU A 8 -29.88 33.26 -21.88
N LEU A 9 -28.68 33.72 -22.23
CA LEU A 9 -27.65 32.89 -22.85
C LEU A 9 -26.55 32.60 -21.82
N PRO A 10 -26.28 31.32 -21.51
CA PRO A 10 -25.19 30.97 -20.62
C PRO A 10 -23.87 31.43 -21.23
N LYS A 11 -23.06 32.16 -20.45
CA LYS A 11 -21.72 32.55 -20.89
C LYS A 11 -20.90 31.28 -21.16
N PRO A 12 -20.15 31.22 -22.28
CA PRO A 12 -19.30 30.08 -22.56
C PRO A 12 -18.29 29.93 -21.41
N LEU A 13 -18.28 28.75 -20.80
CA LEU A 13 -17.33 28.43 -19.74
C LEU A 13 -15.93 28.34 -20.36
N GLU A 14 -15.02 29.23 -19.99
CA GLU A 14 -13.62 29.14 -20.38
C GLU A 14 -12.98 27.93 -19.70
N ILE A 15 -12.74 26.86 -20.48
CA ILE A 15 -12.05 25.68 -19.97
C ILE A 15 -10.56 25.99 -19.95
N PRO A 16 -9.89 26.03 -18.77
CA PRO A 16 -8.47 26.29 -18.72
C PRO A 16 -7.68 25.19 -19.45
N PRO A 17 -6.56 25.53 -20.12
CA PRO A 17 -5.74 24.54 -20.80
C PRO A 17 -5.22 23.51 -19.79
N LYS A 18 -5.21 22.24 -20.19
CA LYS A 18 -4.69 21.15 -19.35
C LYS A 18 -3.22 21.43 -19.00
N PRO A 19 -2.80 21.25 -17.73
CA PRO A 19 -1.40 21.42 -17.36
C PRO A 19 -0.50 20.43 -18.09
N LEU A 20 0.76 20.82 -18.30
CA LEU A 20 1.78 19.93 -18.88
C LEU A 20 1.94 18.67 -18.03
N ARG A 21 2.18 17.54 -18.70
CA ARG A 21 2.42 16.27 -18.02
C ARG A 21 3.70 16.36 -17.17
N TYR A 22 3.62 15.92 -15.92
CA TYR A 22 4.79 15.81 -15.05
C TYR A 22 5.89 14.94 -15.67
N THR A 23 7.13 15.43 -15.61
CA THR A 23 8.33 14.66 -15.94
C THR A 23 9.25 14.58 -14.73
N SER A 24 9.68 13.37 -14.36
CA SER A 24 10.60 13.15 -13.26
C SER A 24 11.93 13.89 -13.49
N GLN A 25 12.46 14.50 -12.43
CA GLN A 25 13.78 15.14 -12.42
C GLN A 25 14.91 14.13 -12.69
N PHE A 26 14.67 12.85 -12.38
CA PHE A 26 15.62 11.76 -12.57
C PHE A 26 15.52 11.08 -13.95
N ARG A 27 14.71 11.62 -14.87
CA ARG A 27 14.56 11.02 -16.20
C ARG A 27 15.90 10.89 -16.94
N HIS A 28 16.72 11.94 -16.92
CA HIS A 28 18.01 11.93 -17.61
C HIS A 28 19.01 10.97 -16.97
N THR A 29 18.99 10.79 -15.64
CA THR A 29 19.87 9.83 -14.96
C THR A 29 19.48 8.40 -15.31
N VAL A 30 18.18 8.07 -15.27
CA VAL A 30 17.68 6.74 -15.67
C VAL A 30 17.99 6.44 -17.14
N GLU A 31 17.82 7.42 -18.04
CA GLU A 31 18.18 7.24 -19.46
C GLU A 31 19.67 7.00 -19.66
N ARG A 32 20.53 7.59 -18.83
CA ARG A 32 21.98 7.41 -18.88
C ARG A 32 22.40 6.04 -18.36
N GLU A 33 21.87 5.61 -17.22
CA GLU A 33 22.10 4.27 -16.64
C GLU A 33 21.63 3.16 -17.60
N PHE A 34 20.46 3.34 -18.22
CA PHE A 34 19.96 2.36 -19.18
C PHE A 34 20.78 2.28 -20.47
N LYS A 35 21.56 3.32 -20.79
CA LYS A 35 22.41 3.37 -22.00
C LYS A 35 23.87 3.03 -21.71
N SER A 36 24.37 3.18 -20.48
CA SER A 36 25.80 2.99 -20.15
C SER A 36 26.29 1.57 -20.40
N ASP A 37 25.45 0.57 -20.17
CA ASP A 37 25.87 -0.84 -20.21
C ASP A 37 25.71 -1.49 -21.60
N LYS A 38 25.50 -0.66 -22.63
CA LYS A 38 25.26 -1.10 -24.01
C LYS A 38 26.53 -0.99 -24.85
N TYR A 39 27.13 -2.13 -25.18
CA TYR A 39 28.15 -2.24 -26.22
C TYR A 39 27.52 -2.22 -27.62
N LYS A 40 28.13 -1.50 -28.57
CA LYS A 40 27.60 -1.21 -29.92
C LYS A 40 27.49 -2.44 -30.87
N TRP A 41 27.48 -3.68 -30.39
CA TRP A 41 27.45 -4.92 -31.21
C TRP A 41 27.57 -6.16 -30.30
N LYS A 42 26.84 -6.16 -29.17
CA LYS A 42 26.94 -7.21 -28.14
C LYS A 42 26.32 -8.54 -28.59
N THR A 43 25.25 -8.49 -29.39
CA THR A 43 24.49 -9.68 -29.81
C THR A 43 25.00 -10.24 -31.14
N MET A 44 25.24 -9.38 -32.12
CA MET A 44 25.82 -9.73 -33.42
C MET A 44 26.92 -8.71 -33.73
N GLY A 45 28.03 -9.18 -34.30
CA GLY A 45 29.16 -8.33 -34.69
C GLY A 45 28.82 -7.35 -35.84
N PRO A 46 29.79 -6.52 -36.26
CA PRO A 46 29.60 -5.64 -37.41
C PRO A 46 29.23 -6.40 -38.69
N ALA A 47 28.36 -5.82 -39.51
CA ALA A 47 27.93 -6.41 -40.79
C ALA A 47 29.09 -6.62 -41.77
N LYS A 48 30.13 -5.79 -41.71
CA LYS A 48 31.43 -5.99 -42.37
C LYS A 48 32.53 -5.72 -41.37
N VAL A 49 33.32 -6.74 -41.06
CA VAL A 49 34.50 -6.62 -40.19
C VAL A 49 35.57 -5.85 -40.96
N SER A 50 36.07 -4.74 -40.41
CA SER A 50 37.19 -4.00 -41.00
C SER A 50 38.45 -4.87 -40.92
N VAL A 51 39.01 -5.23 -42.07
CA VAL A 51 40.29 -5.94 -42.14
C VAL A 51 41.40 -4.94 -41.83
N PRO A 52 42.33 -5.24 -40.90
CA PRO A 52 43.44 -4.34 -40.60
C PRO A 52 44.30 -4.15 -41.84
N THR A 53 44.60 -2.89 -42.18
CA THR A 53 45.58 -2.56 -43.21
C THR A 53 47.00 -2.83 -42.70
N PRO A 54 47.95 -3.22 -43.57
CA PRO A 54 49.34 -3.51 -43.16
C PRO A 54 50.03 -2.37 -42.40
N ASP A 55 49.59 -1.13 -42.63
CA ASP A 55 50.08 0.07 -41.94
C ASP A 55 49.68 0.12 -40.45
N ASN A 56 48.60 -0.57 -40.07
CA ASN A 56 48.07 -0.65 -38.70
C ASN A 56 48.50 -1.94 -38.01
N PHE A 57 49.80 -2.23 -38.03
CA PHE A 57 50.36 -3.37 -37.29
C PHE A 57 50.51 -3.05 -35.79
N LEU A 58 50.40 -4.09 -34.95
CA LEU A 58 50.52 -3.96 -33.50
C LEU A 58 51.93 -3.46 -33.12
N LYS A 59 52.02 -2.30 -32.47
CA LYS A 59 53.29 -1.78 -31.94
C LYS A 59 53.53 -2.26 -30.52
N LYS A 60 54.81 -2.36 -30.13
CA LYS A 60 55.21 -2.70 -28.77
C LYS A 60 54.55 -1.74 -27.77
N ASN A 61 53.81 -2.28 -26.80
CA ASN A 61 53.09 -1.58 -25.72
C ASN A 61 51.75 -0.89 -26.09
N GLU A 62 51.20 -1.04 -27.30
CA GLU A 62 49.89 -0.43 -27.63
C GLU A 62 48.71 -1.02 -26.83
N CYS A 63 48.80 -2.27 -26.38
CA CYS A 63 47.80 -2.92 -25.51
C CYS A 63 48.13 -2.84 -24.01
N GLN A 64 49.17 -2.10 -23.61
CA GLN A 64 49.53 -2.01 -22.20
C GLN A 64 48.62 -0.99 -21.52
N HIS A 65 47.82 -1.46 -20.55
CA HIS A 65 47.00 -0.59 -19.73
C HIS A 65 47.94 0.38 -18.99
N MET A 66 47.84 1.68 -19.30
CA MET A 66 48.62 2.69 -18.60
C MET A 66 48.15 2.74 -17.15
N VAL A 67 48.87 2.07 -16.26
CA VAL A 67 48.69 2.27 -14.83
C VAL A 67 49.17 3.68 -14.56
N HIS A 68 48.25 4.60 -14.25
CA HIS A 68 48.62 5.93 -13.80
C HIS A 68 49.53 5.77 -12.57
N THR A 69 50.83 6.01 -12.75
CA THR A 69 51.76 6.12 -11.62
C THR A 69 51.27 7.27 -10.74
N PRO A 70 51.14 7.09 -9.42
CA PRO A 70 50.78 8.19 -8.54
C PRO A 70 51.82 9.30 -8.73
N ARG A 71 51.34 10.47 -9.15
CA ARG A 71 52.14 11.65 -9.48
C ARG A 71 53.13 11.90 -8.33
N SER A 72 54.42 11.91 -8.67
CA SER A 72 55.50 12.22 -7.74
C SER A 72 55.16 13.50 -6.98
N LYS A 73 55.32 13.46 -5.65
CA LYS A 73 55.10 14.56 -4.71
C LYS A 73 55.86 15.80 -5.18
N SER A 74 55.20 16.70 -5.90
CA SER A 74 55.67 18.08 -6.04
C SER A 74 55.46 18.76 -4.69
N ALA A 75 56.46 19.50 -4.24
CA ALA A 75 56.60 20.06 -2.89
C ALA A 75 55.56 21.13 -2.47
N ASN A 76 54.42 21.24 -3.16
CA ASN A 76 53.34 22.18 -2.83
C ASN A 76 52.00 21.43 -2.92
N ALA A 77 51.61 20.76 -1.84
CA ALA A 77 50.37 19.98 -1.79
C ALA A 77 49.71 20.08 -0.40
N ASP A 78 49.39 21.30 0.04
CA ASP A 78 48.67 21.49 1.30
C ASP A 78 47.14 21.41 1.19
N ASP A 79 46.53 21.38 0.00
CA ASP A 79 45.05 21.48 -0.09
C ASP A 79 44.38 20.48 -1.03
N ARG A 80 44.79 19.21 -1.03
CA ARG A 80 43.99 18.16 -1.69
C ARG A 80 43.87 16.91 -0.84
N LYS A 81 42.81 16.86 -0.04
CA LYS A 81 42.29 15.62 0.55
C LYS A 81 42.03 14.63 -0.59
N ASN A 82 42.65 13.46 -0.50
CA ASN A 82 42.37 12.38 -1.44
C ASN A 82 40.97 11.84 -1.15
N PHE A 83 40.24 11.41 -2.18
CA PHE A 83 38.89 10.82 -2.08
C PHE A 83 38.79 9.62 -1.11
N ARG A 84 39.93 9.04 -0.69
CA ARG A 84 39.98 7.98 0.33
C ARG A 84 39.88 8.47 1.78
N ASP A 85 40.02 9.76 2.04
CA ASP A 85 39.94 10.33 3.38
C ASP A 85 38.50 10.65 3.82
N CYS A 86 37.50 10.45 2.94
CA CYS A 86 36.11 10.82 3.18
C CYS A 86 35.20 9.64 3.60
N LEU A 87 35.76 8.44 3.82
CA LEU A 87 34.99 7.20 4.09
C LEU A 87 35.44 6.44 5.35
N LEU A 88 36.29 7.03 6.19
CA LEU A 88 36.76 6.39 7.43
C LEU A 88 36.72 7.42 8.57
N ASP A 89 35.52 7.73 9.05
CA ASP A 89 35.32 8.59 10.24
C ASP A 89 35.72 7.92 11.57
N GLU A 90 36.26 6.70 11.52
CA GLU A 90 36.92 6.09 12.67
C GLU A 90 38.32 5.61 12.24
N ARG A 91 39.36 6.27 12.77
CA ARG A 91 40.71 5.68 12.75
C ARG A 91 40.63 4.34 13.46
N LYS A 92 40.88 3.25 12.73
CA LYS A 92 41.07 1.91 13.32
C LYS A 92 42.07 2.02 14.47
N ALA A 93 41.79 1.35 15.59
CA ALA A 93 42.70 1.32 16.74
C ALA A 93 44.13 0.95 16.32
N ASN A 94 45.12 1.59 16.95
CA ASN A 94 46.52 1.31 16.68
C ASN A 94 46.81 -0.18 16.89
N LEU A 95 47.61 -0.76 16.00
CA LEU A 95 48.04 -2.14 16.13
C LEU A 95 48.75 -2.34 17.49
N PRO A 96 48.54 -3.47 18.17
CA PRO A 96 49.21 -3.75 19.44
C PRO A 96 50.73 -3.69 19.26
N SER A 97 51.41 -3.04 20.20
CA SER A 97 52.87 -2.94 20.24
C SER A 97 53.51 -4.32 20.32
N LYS A 98 54.60 -4.51 19.58
CA LYS A 98 55.38 -5.76 19.53
C LYS A 98 55.92 -6.20 20.90
N SER A 99 55.92 -5.31 21.90
CA SER A 99 56.60 -5.54 23.18
C SER A 99 55.74 -6.21 24.27
N ASN A 100 54.41 -6.21 24.17
CA ASN A 100 53.56 -6.76 25.24
C ASN A 100 52.38 -7.52 24.66
N ASN A 101 52.62 -8.78 24.31
CA ASN A 101 51.70 -9.87 24.53
C ASN A 101 52.56 -11.09 24.76
N VAL A 102 52.78 -11.43 26.04
CA VAL A 102 52.99 -12.82 26.41
C VAL A 102 51.67 -13.50 26.03
N PHE A 103 51.55 -13.90 24.77
CA PHE A 103 50.60 -14.95 24.43
C PHE A 103 50.90 -16.05 25.42
N GLN A 104 49.95 -16.32 26.31
CA GLN A 104 49.94 -17.52 27.12
C GLN A 104 50.20 -18.64 26.12
N ARG A 105 51.44 -19.13 26.08
CA ARG A 105 51.80 -20.25 25.22
C ARG A 105 50.96 -21.37 25.77
N LEU A 106 49.85 -21.67 25.08
CA LEU A 106 49.08 -22.87 25.35
C LEU A 106 50.09 -24.01 25.24
N SER A 107 50.46 -24.53 26.40
CA SER A 107 51.47 -25.56 26.53
C SER A 107 50.90 -26.83 25.93
N GLY A 108 51.41 -27.17 24.76
CA GLY A 108 51.14 -28.43 24.10
C GLY A 108 51.57 -28.32 22.65
N ALA A 109 52.72 -28.90 22.31
CA ALA A 109 52.98 -29.31 20.94
C ALA A 109 51.85 -30.27 20.56
N THR A 110 50.78 -29.74 19.98
CA THR A 110 49.66 -30.57 19.54
C THR A 110 50.16 -31.35 18.34
N ASP A 111 50.22 -32.67 18.49
CA ASP A 111 50.65 -33.53 17.42
C ASP A 111 49.51 -33.63 16.40
N TYR A 112 49.60 -32.77 15.37
CA TYR A 112 48.63 -32.72 14.29
C TYR A 112 48.52 -34.07 13.56
N VAL A 113 49.55 -34.92 13.60
CA VAL A 113 49.51 -36.24 12.96
C VAL A 113 48.58 -37.17 13.74
N THR A 114 48.69 -37.22 15.07
CA THR A 114 47.76 -38.01 15.89
C THR A 114 46.36 -37.42 15.90
N MET A 115 46.21 -36.09 15.94
CA MET A 115 44.91 -35.44 15.82
C MET A 115 44.23 -35.80 14.50
N ASN A 116 44.93 -35.69 13.37
CA ASN A 116 44.37 -36.02 12.05
C ASN A 116 43.99 -37.50 11.94
N LYS A 117 44.80 -38.41 12.50
CA LYS A 117 44.46 -39.85 12.57
C LYS A 117 43.17 -40.08 13.35
N ILE A 118 43.04 -39.47 14.52
CA ILE A 118 41.84 -39.55 15.35
C ILE A 118 40.65 -38.92 14.63
N THR A 119 40.82 -37.79 13.95
CA THR A 119 39.73 -37.15 13.19
C THR A 119 39.27 -38.06 12.06
N VAL A 120 40.17 -38.64 11.26
CA VAL A 120 39.80 -39.56 10.17
C VAL A 120 39.12 -40.82 10.70
N GLN A 121 39.59 -41.39 11.82
CA GLN A 121 38.94 -42.55 12.45
C GLN A 121 37.55 -42.22 13.00
N LYS A 122 37.32 -41.00 13.49
CA LYS A 122 36.03 -40.54 14.03
C LYS A 122 35.10 -39.97 12.96
N MET A 123 35.58 -39.68 11.76
CA MET A 123 34.74 -39.15 10.69
C MET A 123 33.73 -40.22 10.25
N PRO A 124 32.44 -39.88 10.14
CA PRO A 124 31.45 -40.81 9.62
C PRO A 124 31.76 -41.14 8.16
N SER A 125 31.47 -42.38 7.74
CA SER A 125 31.63 -42.78 6.35
C SER A 125 30.73 -41.95 5.43
N LYS A 126 31.21 -41.68 4.21
CA LYS A 126 30.40 -41.02 3.19
C LYS A 126 29.20 -41.91 2.86
N LYS A 127 27.99 -41.38 3.00
CA LYS A 127 26.76 -42.08 2.60
C LYS A 127 26.80 -42.36 1.10
N ALA A 128 26.55 -43.60 0.71
CA ALA A 128 26.47 -43.98 -0.69
C ALA A 128 25.34 -43.21 -1.39
N LYS A 129 25.62 -42.68 -2.59
CA LYS A 129 24.60 -42.05 -3.42
C LYS A 129 23.67 -43.13 -3.99
N ARG A 130 22.38 -42.81 -4.06
CA ARG A 130 21.37 -43.67 -4.70
C ARG A 130 21.41 -43.38 -6.20
N LEU A 131 21.86 -44.35 -6.98
CA LEU A 131 22.09 -44.23 -8.41
C LEU A 131 21.28 -45.30 -9.14
N LEU A 132 20.71 -44.94 -10.29
CA LEU A 132 20.16 -45.87 -11.27
C LEU A 132 21.19 -46.06 -12.38
N VAL A 133 21.43 -47.30 -12.79
CA VAL A 133 22.27 -47.61 -13.96
C VAL A 133 21.32 -48.00 -15.09
N ASP A 134 21.28 -47.20 -16.15
CA ASP A 134 20.33 -47.37 -17.25
C ASP A 134 20.93 -48.25 -18.38
N THR A 135 22.21 -48.02 -18.70
CA THR A 135 22.87 -48.66 -19.84
C THR A 135 23.82 -49.79 -19.44
N ARG A 136 24.04 -50.74 -20.35
CA ARG A 136 25.06 -51.81 -20.21
C ARG A 136 26.48 -51.24 -20.10
N THR A 137 26.72 -50.03 -20.59
CA THR A 137 27.99 -49.28 -20.49
C THR A 137 28.20 -48.65 -19.12
N GLY A 138 27.19 -48.66 -18.24
CA GLY A 138 27.30 -48.19 -16.87
C GLY A 138 26.98 -46.71 -16.69
N ASP A 139 26.18 -46.12 -17.58
CA ASP A 139 25.72 -44.72 -17.41
C ASP A 139 24.82 -44.63 -16.18
N LYS A 140 25.17 -43.70 -15.30
CA LYS A 140 24.58 -43.55 -13.96
C LYS A 140 23.77 -42.29 -13.87
N ILE A 141 22.54 -42.41 -13.38
CA ILE A 141 21.63 -41.31 -13.11
C ILE A 141 21.41 -41.21 -11.60
N ASP A 142 21.63 -40.04 -11.02
CA ASP A 142 21.31 -39.77 -9.62
C ASP A 142 19.78 -39.86 -9.41
N LEU A 143 19.30 -40.69 -8.48
CA LEU A 143 17.86 -40.85 -8.21
C LEU A 143 17.22 -39.52 -7.75
N PRO A 144 17.70 -38.87 -6.67
CA PRO A 144 17.39 -37.46 -6.43
C PRO A 144 18.47 -36.56 -7.08
N PRO A 145 18.14 -35.65 -8.03
CA PRO A 145 16.84 -35.05 -8.35
C PRO A 145 16.24 -35.43 -9.72
N SER A 146 16.63 -36.56 -10.32
CA SER A 146 16.27 -36.91 -11.72
C SER A 146 14.76 -37.06 -12.00
N GLY A 147 13.90 -36.94 -10.99
CA GLY A 147 12.44 -37.03 -11.13
C GLY A 147 11.92 -38.46 -11.22
N LEU A 148 12.82 -39.46 -11.22
CA LEU A 148 12.51 -40.89 -11.21
C LEU A 148 11.97 -41.36 -9.84
N GLU A 149 12.29 -40.66 -8.75
CA GLU A 149 11.80 -40.95 -7.39
C GLU A 149 10.78 -39.89 -6.93
N LEU A 150 9.68 -40.35 -6.32
CA LEU A 150 8.61 -39.50 -5.78
C LEU A 150 9.03 -38.83 -4.47
N VAL A 151 9.95 -37.87 -4.52
CA VAL A 151 10.47 -37.17 -3.32
C VAL A 151 9.41 -36.32 -2.63
N TYR A 152 8.53 -35.68 -3.41
CA TYR A 152 7.61 -34.66 -2.89
C TYR A 152 6.32 -35.22 -2.29
N VAL A 153 5.96 -36.45 -2.62
CA VAL A 153 4.75 -37.12 -2.10
C VAL A 153 4.92 -37.45 -0.61
N TYR A 154 6.13 -37.82 -0.19
CA TYR A 154 6.44 -38.17 1.20
C TYR A 154 6.79 -36.96 2.08
N LYS A 155 6.55 -35.73 1.60
CA LYS A 155 6.73 -34.54 2.43
C LYS A 155 5.75 -34.56 3.60
N LYS A 156 6.21 -34.23 4.80
CA LYS A 156 5.39 -34.26 6.03
C LYS A 156 4.08 -33.46 5.94
N LYS A 157 4.10 -32.33 5.23
CA LYS A 157 2.95 -31.43 5.03
C LYS A 157 2.30 -31.61 3.65
N PHE A 158 2.50 -32.76 2.99
CA PHE A 158 1.89 -33.02 1.69
C PHE A 158 0.39 -33.23 1.89
N GLY A 159 -0.43 -32.44 1.18
CA GLY A 159 -1.89 -32.44 1.33
C GLY A 159 -2.42 -31.48 2.39
N ASP A 160 -1.58 -30.97 3.29
CA ASP A 160 -1.97 -29.95 4.26
C ASP A 160 -2.07 -28.56 3.61
N VAL A 161 -3.06 -27.78 4.06
CA VAL A 161 -3.18 -26.37 3.65
C VAL A 161 -2.06 -25.57 4.30
N PRO A 162 -1.24 -24.83 3.52
CA PRO A 162 -0.22 -23.96 4.08
C PRO A 162 -0.76 -22.91 5.07
N ASP A 163 0.00 -22.67 6.14
CA ASP A 163 -0.36 -21.76 7.23
C ASP A 163 -0.73 -20.34 6.74
N TYR A 164 -0.04 -19.85 5.70
CA TYR A 164 -0.29 -18.53 5.13
C TYR A 164 -1.67 -18.42 4.45
N LEU A 165 -2.20 -19.50 3.88
CA LEU A 165 -3.54 -19.49 3.28
C LEU A 165 -4.61 -19.39 4.36
N VAL A 166 -4.41 -20.07 5.49
CA VAL A 166 -5.29 -19.96 6.66
C VAL A 166 -5.29 -18.55 7.21
N GLN A 167 -4.11 -17.92 7.36
CA GLN A 167 -3.98 -16.54 7.79
C GLN A 167 -4.69 -15.57 6.82
N ARG A 168 -4.52 -15.78 5.51
CA ARG A 168 -5.17 -14.98 4.48
C ARG A 168 -6.69 -15.10 4.54
N ALA A 169 -7.22 -16.31 4.70
CA ALA A 169 -8.66 -16.52 4.84
C ALA A 169 -9.24 -15.80 6.06
N LYS A 170 -8.54 -15.86 7.20
CA LYS A 170 -8.90 -15.11 8.42
C LYS A 170 -8.89 -13.60 8.19
N ALA A 171 -7.86 -13.07 7.53
CA ALA A 171 -7.76 -11.65 7.21
C ALA A 171 -8.91 -11.17 6.30
N VAL A 172 -9.26 -11.97 5.29
CA VAL A 172 -10.39 -11.68 4.39
C VAL A 172 -11.72 -11.69 5.16
N ALA A 173 -11.92 -12.67 6.05
CA ALA A 173 -13.14 -12.74 6.86
C ALA A 173 -13.29 -11.53 7.78
N LEU A 174 -12.20 -11.12 8.44
CA LEU A 174 -12.18 -9.94 9.31
C LEU A 174 -12.45 -8.65 8.52
N ALA A 175 -11.80 -8.46 7.36
CA ALA A 175 -12.04 -7.29 6.51
C ALA A 175 -13.50 -7.23 6.02
N LYS A 176 -14.11 -8.37 5.71
CA LYS A 176 -15.52 -8.45 5.33
C LYS A 176 -16.45 -8.05 6.48
N GLN A 177 -16.15 -8.49 7.71
CA GLN A 177 -16.92 -8.10 8.89
C GLN A 177 -16.84 -6.59 9.13
N GLN A 178 -15.63 -6.03 9.14
CA GLN A 178 -15.42 -4.59 9.31
C GLN A 178 -16.15 -3.75 8.25
N TYR A 179 -16.10 -4.18 6.98
CA TYR A 179 -16.83 -3.52 5.91
C TYR A 179 -18.35 -3.57 6.13
N ASN A 180 -18.88 -4.74 6.50
CA ASN A 180 -20.31 -4.89 6.78
C ASN A 180 -20.76 -4.03 7.96
N ASP A 181 -19.95 -3.93 9.01
CA ASP A 181 -20.25 -3.10 10.18
C ASP A 181 -20.20 -1.61 9.82
N TYR A 182 -19.20 -1.18 9.04
CA TYR A 182 -19.13 0.19 8.51
C TYR A 182 -20.37 0.54 7.67
N VAL A 183 -20.78 -0.34 6.75
CA VAL A 183 -21.98 -0.13 5.94
C VAL A 183 -23.24 -0.08 6.82
N ARG A 184 -23.32 -0.90 7.88
CA ARG A 184 -24.44 -0.86 8.83
C ARG A 184 -24.50 0.48 9.56
N GLU A 185 -23.36 1.00 10.01
CA GLU A 185 -23.27 2.30 10.68
C GLU A 185 -23.61 3.46 9.74
N MET A 186 -23.12 3.44 8.50
CA MET A 186 -23.49 4.44 7.49
C MET A 186 -25.00 4.41 7.23
N LYS A 187 -25.58 3.22 7.06
CA LYS A 187 -27.03 3.06 6.90
C LYS A 187 -27.81 3.52 8.13
N ARG A 188 -27.30 3.33 9.34
CA ARG A 188 -27.93 3.84 10.57
C ARG A 188 -27.90 5.36 10.64
N ARG A 189 -26.81 5.99 10.18
CA ARG A 189 -26.67 7.46 10.13
C ARG A 189 -27.56 8.08 9.05
N GLU A 190 -27.67 7.42 7.90
CA GLU A 190 -28.52 7.85 6.79
C GLU A 190 -29.98 7.43 6.98
N ALA A 191 -30.28 6.52 7.93
CA ALA A 191 -31.64 6.10 8.22
C ALA A 191 -32.40 7.26 8.87
N LEU A 192 -33.52 7.60 8.25
CA LEU A 192 -34.50 8.52 8.81
C LEU A 192 -35.06 7.94 10.11
N TYR A 193 -35.35 8.79 11.08
CA TYR A 193 -35.98 8.41 12.33
C TYR A 193 -37.42 7.96 12.05
N GLN A 194 -37.73 6.68 12.27
CA GLN A 194 -39.09 6.18 12.19
C GLN A 194 -39.81 6.51 13.51
N VAL A 195 -40.88 7.30 13.43
CA VAL A 195 -41.71 7.62 14.59
C VAL A 195 -42.42 6.36 15.05
N SER A 196 -42.25 6.00 16.32
CA SER A 196 -42.94 4.83 16.88
C SER A 196 -44.45 5.07 16.95
N GLU A 197 -45.24 4.00 16.95
CA GLU A 197 -46.69 4.13 17.08
C GLU A 197 -47.11 4.80 18.40
N GLU A 198 -46.33 4.63 19.47
CA GLU A 198 -46.60 5.22 20.78
C GLU A 198 -46.40 6.74 20.74
N GLU A 199 -45.29 7.20 20.17
CA GLU A 199 -45.01 8.63 19.96
C GLU A 199 -46.05 9.27 19.05
N LYS A 200 -46.41 8.58 17.97
CA LYS A 200 -47.46 9.01 17.06
C LYS A 200 -48.78 9.18 17.78
N LYS A 201 -49.22 8.19 18.57
CA LYS A 201 -50.47 8.25 19.35
C LYS A 201 -50.44 9.37 20.37
N SER A 202 -49.31 9.57 21.06
CA SER A 202 -49.13 10.66 22.03
C SER A 202 -49.28 12.03 21.37
N LEU A 203 -48.61 12.23 20.21
CA LEU A 203 -48.71 13.46 19.43
C LEU A 203 -50.15 13.72 18.97
N LEU A 204 -50.82 12.70 18.43
CA LEU A 204 -52.17 12.77 17.93
C LEU A 204 -53.17 13.13 19.04
N ASN A 205 -53.02 12.54 20.22
CA ASN A 205 -53.81 12.89 21.40
C ASN A 205 -53.57 14.35 21.84
N GLY A 206 -52.32 14.83 21.77
CA GLY A 206 -51.98 16.23 22.04
C GLY A 206 -52.66 17.19 21.06
N LEU A 207 -52.59 16.91 19.77
CA LEU A 207 -53.23 17.71 18.72
C LEU A 207 -54.76 17.72 18.87
N LYS A 208 -55.37 16.57 19.12
CA LYS A 208 -56.82 16.47 19.38
C LYS A 208 -57.23 17.24 20.63
N GLY A 209 -56.46 17.15 21.71
CA GLY A 209 -56.71 17.92 22.92
C GLY A 209 -56.63 19.44 22.69
N GLN A 210 -55.66 19.89 21.89
CA GLN A 210 -55.54 21.31 21.54
C GLN A 210 -56.67 21.77 20.60
N TRP A 211 -57.09 20.92 19.66
CA TRP A 211 -58.25 21.15 18.82
C TRP A 211 -59.52 21.30 19.67
N ASP A 212 -59.76 20.42 20.64
CA ASP A 212 -60.91 20.50 21.55
C ASP A 212 -60.95 21.84 22.32
N VAL A 213 -59.81 22.29 22.83
CA VAL A 213 -59.70 23.57 23.55
C VAL A 213 -60.01 24.76 22.64
N LEU A 214 -59.44 24.80 21.44
CA LEU A 214 -59.70 25.89 20.48
C LEU A 214 -61.14 25.85 19.97
N TYR A 215 -61.69 24.65 19.77
CA TYR A 215 -63.06 24.46 19.34
C TYR A 215 -64.06 24.93 20.40
N GLN A 216 -63.82 24.65 21.69
CA GLN A 216 -64.60 25.22 22.78
C GLN A 216 -64.57 26.75 22.79
N GLN A 217 -63.39 27.36 22.56
CA GLN A 217 -63.29 28.83 22.46
C GLN A 217 -64.04 29.40 21.26
N TYR A 218 -64.02 28.68 20.14
CA TYR A 218 -64.80 29.03 18.95
C TYR A 218 -66.30 28.94 19.21
N GLN A 219 -66.77 27.90 19.90
CA GLN A 219 -68.18 27.75 20.28
C GLN A 219 -68.67 28.84 21.23
N CYS A 220 -67.79 29.33 22.12
CA CYS A 220 -68.09 30.42 23.04
C CYS A 220 -68.08 31.82 22.39
N LEU A 221 -67.88 31.93 21.07
CA LEU A 221 -67.94 33.22 20.37
C LEU A 221 -69.38 33.78 20.40
N PRO A 222 -69.54 35.10 20.62
CA PRO A 222 -70.85 35.74 20.58
C PRO A 222 -71.44 35.69 19.17
N VAL A 223 -72.76 35.49 19.07
CA VAL A 223 -73.48 35.43 17.78
C VAL A 223 -73.34 36.75 16.99
N MET A 224 -73.30 37.88 17.69
CA MET A 224 -73.13 39.22 17.12
C MET A 224 -71.65 39.62 17.09
N MET A 225 -71.11 39.79 15.88
CA MET A 225 -69.68 40.04 15.62
C MET A 225 -69.45 41.44 15.06
N ASP A 226 -69.88 42.47 15.82
CA ASP A 226 -69.95 43.84 15.31
C ASP A 226 -68.61 44.59 15.29
N THR A 227 -67.61 44.13 16.06
CA THR A 227 -66.29 44.77 16.12
C THR A 227 -65.26 43.99 15.31
N PHE A 228 -64.38 44.73 14.61
CA PHE A 228 -63.27 44.16 13.81
C PHE A 228 -62.40 43.17 14.61
N THR A 229 -62.18 43.43 15.90
CA THR A 229 -61.43 42.54 16.79
C THR A 229 -62.12 41.18 16.99
N LYS A 230 -63.45 41.15 17.05
CA LYS A 230 -64.22 39.90 17.16
C LYS A 230 -64.11 39.12 15.85
N ILE A 231 -64.27 39.79 14.70
CA ILE A 231 -64.15 39.17 13.37
C ILE A 231 -62.76 38.56 13.18
N ASN A 232 -61.69 39.30 13.49
CA ASN A 232 -60.32 38.80 13.38
C ASN A 232 -60.07 37.62 14.32
N ARG A 233 -60.59 37.66 15.56
CA ARG A 233 -60.46 36.54 16.49
C ARG A 233 -61.11 35.27 15.94
N LYS A 234 -62.29 35.39 15.32
CA LYS A 234 -62.97 34.27 14.66
C LYS A 234 -62.13 33.73 13.50
N GLN A 235 -61.68 34.59 12.59
CA GLN A 235 -60.85 34.18 11.46
C GLN A 235 -59.56 33.48 11.90
N TRP A 236 -58.93 33.95 12.97
CA TRP A 236 -57.75 33.30 13.55
C TRP A 236 -58.08 31.92 14.12
N LEU A 237 -59.20 31.76 14.84
CA LEU A 237 -59.64 30.46 15.35
C LEU A 237 -59.96 29.48 14.22
N GLU A 238 -60.62 29.94 13.15
CA GLU A 238 -60.93 29.12 11.97
C GLU A 238 -59.65 28.67 11.25
N ALA A 239 -58.68 29.57 11.07
CA ALA A 239 -57.39 29.22 10.46
C ALA A 239 -56.62 28.21 11.33
N ALA A 240 -56.55 28.44 12.65
CA ALA A 240 -55.86 27.55 13.58
C ALA A 240 -56.51 26.16 13.66
N LEU A 241 -57.85 26.08 13.64
CA LEU A 241 -58.57 24.80 13.57
C LEU A 241 -58.29 24.08 12.26
N GLY A 242 -58.34 24.79 11.14
CA GLY A 242 -58.06 24.20 9.82
C GLY A 242 -56.63 23.69 9.66
N ASP A 243 -55.65 24.33 10.32
CA ASP A 243 -54.27 23.83 10.33
C ASP A 243 -54.13 22.57 11.19
N LEU A 244 -54.75 22.52 12.37
CA LEU A 244 -54.79 21.30 13.20
C LEU A 244 -55.50 20.13 12.51
N GLU A 245 -56.58 20.39 11.78
CA GLU A 245 -57.30 19.36 11.02
C GLU A 245 -56.42 18.72 9.93
N LYS A 246 -55.68 19.55 9.17
CA LYS A 246 -54.73 19.05 8.17
C LYS A 246 -53.61 18.23 8.80
N ASP A 247 -53.08 18.68 9.94
CA ASP A 247 -52.00 17.98 10.64
C ASP A 247 -52.47 16.63 11.19
N ILE A 248 -53.69 16.57 11.76
CA ILE A 248 -54.30 15.32 12.23
C ILE A 248 -54.55 14.38 11.05
N GLU A 249 -55.11 14.88 9.94
CA GLU A 249 -55.37 14.08 8.73
C GLU A 249 -54.07 13.50 8.15
N MET A 250 -53.01 14.30 8.07
CA MET A 250 -51.69 13.86 7.62
C MET A 250 -51.16 12.70 8.48
N LEU A 251 -51.25 12.83 9.81
CA LEU A 251 -50.77 11.81 10.73
C LEU A 251 -51.66 10.55 10.70
N GLU A 252 -52.97 10.68 10.61
CA GLU A 252 -53.90 9.55 10.55
C GLU A 252 -53.81 8.78 9.23
N GLY A 253 -53.62 9.48 8.11
CA GLY A 253 -53.56 8.90 6.77
C GLY A 253 -52.31 8.06 6.48
N HIS A 254 -51.22 8.27 7.22
CA HIS A 254 -49.95 7.57 6.98
C HIS A 254 -49.58 6.62 8.14
N GLN A 255 -49.40 5.33 7.85
CA GLN A 255 -49.06 4.33 8.88
C GLN A 255 -47.64 4.50 9.41
N ASP A 256 -46.66 4.66 8.51
CA ASP A 256 -45.24 4.86 8.84
C ASP A 256 -44.81 6.29 8.50
N ILE A 257 -44.18 6.96 9.47
CA ILE A 257 -43.68 8.33 9.32
C ILE A 257 -42.18 8.33 9.59
N TYR A 258 -41.42 8.84 8.61
CA TYR A 258 -39.98 8.96 8.68
C TYR A 258 -39.59 10.44 8.75
N VAL A 259 -38.81 10.80 9.76
CA VAL A 259 -38.36 12.16 10.02
C VAL A 259 -36.86 12.23 9.78
N ALA A 260 -36.43 13.17 8.94
CA ALA A 260 -35.02 13.49 8.79
C ALA A 260 -34.55 14.25 10.04
N HIS A 261 -33.38 13.88 10.57
CA HIS A 261 -32.71 14.65 11.61
C HIS A 261 -32.19 15.98 11.10
#